data_AF-A0A352NLD5-F1
#
_entry.id   AF-A0A352NLD5-F1
#
_cell.length_a   1.000
_cell.length_b   1.000
_cell.length_c   1.000
_cell.angle_alpha   90.00
_cell.angle_beta   90.00
_cell.angle_gamma   90.00
#
_symmetry.space_group_name_H-M   'P 1'
#
loop_
_entity.id
_entity.type
_entity.pdbx_description
1 polymer ?
#
loop_
_entity_poly.entity_id
_entity_poly.type
_entity_poly.pdbx_seq_one_letter_code
_entity_poly.pdbx_strand_id
1 'polypeptide(L)'
;MILQALKEYYDRKADLGLIAQDGWIKGGIDFLVDIDLDGNINNIHDLREMQGKKFVSRTFDLPNIGKQALKHSNSGKDANLLWDNAAFVFGLGDKGNIRLKSMIEAIDKWLKATDDPGVVAVRRLLEEGLENRNHFDAALNHSEYGELFKEGNVKLSFRVNATGFNTVFQSPAVAEALRSEVEQEKNLGTCLLTGDMNVAIETTHPVTKGVWGAQSSGACIVSFNKDAFNSYGKSQSLNAPVSRVAVSQYGKALNTLLDSPGQRIQVGDASTVFWSEKKSAFESDFSYFFKEPEKDDPDAGTEKIKALYESVKSGTYLEDDGDDRFYILGLAPNAARIAIRFWKVGTISEFAFHIKQYFD
;
A
#
# COMPACT_ATOMS: atom_id res chain seq x y z
N MET A 1 14.68 7.93 15.21
CA MET A 1 15.27 7.46 13.93
C MET A 1 14.20 7.53 12.84
N ILE A 2 14.51 7.88 11.58
CA ILE A 2 13.48 8.10 10.52
C ILE A 2 12.56 6.89 10.33
N LEU A 3 13.13 5.70 10.15
CA LEU A 3 12.35 4.47 9.92
C LEU A 3 11.44 4.14 11.11
N GLN A 4 11.87 4.50 12.32
CA GLN A 4 11.12 4.22 13.55
C GLN A 4 9.91 5.15 13.62
N ALA A 5 10.10 6.45 13.37
CA ALA A 5 9.01 7.42 13.34
C ALA A 5 8.00 7.12 12.23
N LEU A 6 8.44 6.56 11.09
CA LEU A 6 7.56 6.08 10.03
C LEU A 6 6.78 4.82 10.46
N LYS A 7 7.41 3.89 11.19
CA LYS A 7 6.71 2.73 11.74
C LYS A 7 5.68 3.14 12.81
N GLU A 8 6.02 4.05 13.70
CA GLU A 8 5.09 4.61 14.70
C GLU A 8 3.90 5.32 14.02
N TYR A 9 4.15 6.05 12.92
CA TYR A 9 3.09 6.61 12.08
C TYR A 9 2.20 5.52 11.46
N TYR A 10 2.79 4.44 10.96
CA TYR A 10 2.05 3.29 10.45
C TYR A 10 1.15 2.70 11.52
N ASP A 11 1.68 2.37 12.69
CA ASP A 11 0.95 1.72 13.79
C ASP A 11 -0.30 2.55 14.14
N ARG A 12 -0.13 3.86 14.35
CA ARG A 12 -1.23 4.80 14.62
C ARG A 12 -2.29 4.84 13.51
N LYS A 13 -1.90 4.84 12.24
CA LYS A 13 -2.86 4.94 11.12
C LYS A 13 -3.52 3.60 10.81
N ALA A 14 -2.84 2.48 11.04
CA ALA A 14 -3.39 1.14 10.92
C ALA A 14 -4.48 0.88 11.96
N ASP A 15 -4.28 1.33 13.21
CA ASP A 15 -5.28 1.25 14.28
C ASP A 15 -6.57 2.03 13.95
N LEU A 16 -6.44 3.10 13.14
CA LEU A 16 -7.57 3.89 12.63
C LEU A 16 -8.17 3.34 11.33
N GLY A 17 -7.64 2.23 10.78
CA GLY A 17 -8.07 1.68 9.49
C GLY A 17 -7.71 2.53 8.26
N LEU A 18 -6.81 3.51 8.42
CA LEU A 18 -6.41 4.45 7.36
C LEU A 18 -5.27 3.91 6.48
N ILE A 19 -4.51 2.93 6.99
CA ILE A 19 -3.47 2.21 6.23
C ILE A 19 -3.74 0.71 6.33
N ALA A 20 -3.52 0.00 5.21
CA ALA A 20 -3.68 -1.46 5.13
C ALA A 20 -2.76 -2.20 6.11
N GLN A 21 -3.32 -3.14 6.87
CA GLN A 21 -2.59 -3.99 7.81
C GLN A 21 -1.58 -4.91 7.10
N ASP A 22 -0.68 -5.54 7.86
CA ASP A 22 0.31 -6.45 7.28
C ASP A 22 -0.34 -7.67 6.62
N GLY A 23 0.26 -8.11 5.51
CA GLY A 23 -0.38 -9.06 4.60
C GLY A 23 -1.39 -8.42 3.64
N TRP A 24 -1.68 -7.12 3.77
CA TRP A 24 -2.63 -6.40 2.90
C TRP A 24 -1.99 -5.20 2.20
N ILE A 25 -2.61 -4.77 1.10
CA ILE A 25 -2.26 -3.58 0.33
C ILE A 25 -3.52 -2.85 -0.17
N LYS A 26 -3.52 -1.51 -0.16
CA LYS A 26 -4.58 -0.74 -0.83
C LYS A 26 -4.47 -0.94 -2.34
N GLY A 27 -5.55 -1.39 -2.97
CA GLY A 27 -5.60 -1.57 -4.41
C GLY A 27 -7.01 -1.42 -4.98
N GLY A 28 -7.08 -1.04 -6.25
CA GLY A 28 -8.34 -0.91 -6.97
C GLY A 28 -8.82 -2.23 -7.56
N ILE A 29 -10.12 -2.51 -7.45
CA ILE A 29 -10.82 -3.57 -8.17
C ILE A 29 -11.86 -2.92 -9.08
N ASP A 30 -11.87 -3.34 -10.34
CA ASP A 30 -12.78 -2.82 -11.36
C ASP A 30 -14.11 -3.58 -11.36
N PHE A 31 -14.07 -4.91 -11.20
CA PHE A 31 -15.29 -5.72 -11.21
C PHE A 31 -15.26 -6.82 -10.15
N LEU A 32 -16.46 -7.21 -9.69
CA LEU A 32 -16.67 -8.43 -8.93
C LEU A 32 -17.38 -9.47 -9.80
N VAL A 33 -16.81 -10.67 -9.83
CA VAL A 33 -17.40 -11.85 -10.45
C VAL A 33 -18.14 -12.62 -9.34
N ASP A 34 -19.47 -12.63 -9.43
CA ASP A 34 -20.30 -13.44 -8.55
C ASP A 34 -20.27 -14.88 -9.01
N ILE A 35 -19.90 -15.77 -8.10
CA ILE A 35 -19.88 -17.21 -8.34
C ILE A 35 -20.74 -17.95 -7.31
N ASP A 36 -21.31 -19.10 -7.70
CA ASP A 36 -21.91 -20.04 -6.75
C ASP A 36 -20.84 -20.89 -6.04
N LEU A 37 -21.30 -21.82 -5.19
CA LEU A 37 -20.44 -22.75 -4.45
C LEU A 37 -19.77 -23.80 -5.35
N ASP A 38 -20.31 -24.02 -6.55
CA ASP A 38 -19.76 -24.96 -7.51
C ASP A 38 -18.69 -24.32 -8.41
N GLY A 39 -18.59 -22.98 -8.40
CA GLY A 39 -17.61 -22.23 -9.18
C GLY A 39 -18.17 -21.72 -10.51
N ASN A 40 -19.49 -21.72 -10.71
CA ASN A 40 -20.11 -21.16 -11.90
C ASN A 40 -20.31 -19.64 -11.75
N ILE A 41 -20.06 -18.90 -12.82
CA ILE A 41 -20.28 -17.45 -12.87
C ILE A 41 -21.78 -17.16 -13.02
N ASN A 42 -22.33 -16.42 -12.06
CA ASN A 42 -23.74 -16.05 -12.01
C ASN A 42 -24.00 -14.60 -12.41
N ASN A 43 -23.09 -13.69 -12.03
CA ASN A 43 -23.26 -12.27 -12.30
C ASN A 43 -21.91 -11.53 -12.33
N ILE A 44 -21.92 -10.33 -12.89
CA ILE A 44 -20.79 -9.40 -12.90
C ILE A 44 -21.25 -8.06 -12.38
N HIS A 45 -20.49 -7.50 -11.44
CA HIS A 45 -20.72 -6.16 -10.91
C HIS A 45 -19.59 -5.23 -11.31
N ASP A 46 -19.91 -4.17 -12.06
CA ASP A 46 -18.98 -3.06 -12.29
C ASP A 46 -18.87 -2.23 -10.99
N LEU A 47 -17.66 -2.15 -10.45
CA LEU A 47 -17.35 -1.36 -9.27
C LEU A 47 -16.72 -0.01 -9.61
N ARG A 48 -16.44 0.26 -10.89
CA ARG A 48 -15.77 1.49 -11.29
C ARG A 48 -16.71 2.67 -11.15
N GLU A 49 -16.17 3.78 -10.67
CA GLU A 49 -16.88 5.05 -10.58
C GLU A 49 -16.38 6.01 -11.66
N MET A 50 -17.30 6.75 -12.28
CA MET A 50 -16.94 7.76 -13.27
C MET A 50 -16.51 9.05 -12.56
N GLN A 51 -15.22 9.37 -12.60
CA GLN A 51 -14.69 10.64 -12.12
C GLN A 51 -14.28 11.50 -13.33
N GLY A 52 -15.12 12.49 -13.64
CA GLY A 52 -14.99 13.30 -14.84
C GLY A 52 -15.19 12.45 -16.11
N LYS A 53 -14.11 12.22 -16.87
CA LYS A 53 -14.11 11.41 -18.12
C LYS A 53 -13.43 10.05 -17.98
N LYS A 54 -12.97 9.68 -16.78
CA LYS A 54 -12.23 8.43 -16.54
C LYS A 54 -12.98 7.55 -15.56
N PHE A 55 -12.93 6.25 -15.81
CA PHE A 55 -13.33 5.26 -14.82
C PHE A 55 -12.20 5.07 -13.80
N VAL A 56 -12.57 5.10 -12.52
CA VAL A 56 -11.68 4.87 -11.40
C VAL A 56 -12.15 3.62 -10.66
N SER A 57 -11.23 2.68 -10.45
CA SER A 57 -11.51 1.45 -9.71
C SER A 57 -11.94 1.75 -8.27
N ARG A 58 -12.79 0.89 -7.70
CA ARG A 58 -13.11 0.95 -6.28
C ARG A 58 -11.95 0.43 -5.44
N THR A 59 -11.58 1.16 -4.40
CA THR A 59 -10.44 0.82 -3.54
C THR A 59 -10.82 -0.20 -2.46
N PHE A 60 -9.98 -1.22 -2.28
CA PHE A 60 -10.07 -2.24 -1.24
C PHE A 60 -8.71 -2.43 -0.54
N ASP A 61 -8.73 -3.08 0.62
CA ASP A 61 -7.56 -3.76 1.16
C ASP A 61 -7.48 -5.16 0.57
N LEU A 62 -6.48 -5.39 -0.28
CA LEU A 62 -6.30 -6.61 -1.05
C LEU A 62 -5.20 -7.48 -0.43
N PRO A 63 -5.31 -8.83 -0.51
CA PRO A 63 -4.22 -9.72 -0.12
C PRO A 63 -2.92 -9.37 -0.82
N ASN A 64 -1.85 -9.21 -0.05
CA ASN A 64 -0.51 -8.86 -0.51
C ASN A 64 0.46 -9.98 -0.20
N ILE A 65 0.61 -10.88 -1.19
CA ILE A 65 1.44 -12.08 -1.09
C ILE A 65 2.83 -11.94 -1.73
N GLY A 66 3.21 -10.72 -2.14
CA GLY A 66 4.52 -10.44 -2.70
C GLY A 66 4.54 -9.27 -3.69
N LYS A 67 5.68 -9.12 -4.39
CA LYS A 67 5.93 -7.99 -5.30
C LYS A 67 4.95 -7.92 -6.49
N GLN A 68 4.29 -9.02 -6.82
CA GLN A 68 3.29 -9.10 -7.90
C GLN A 68 2.08 -8.18 -7.68
N ALA A 69 1.72 -7.90 -6.42
CA ALA A 69 0.62 -7.01 -6.08
C ALA A 69 0.87 -5.56 -6.56
N LEU A 70 2.15 -5.18 -6.70
CA LEU A 70 2.57 -3.89 -7.25
C LEU A 70 2.77 -3.96 -8.77
N LYS A 71 3.39 -5.04 -9.26
CA LYS A 71 3.69 -5.24 -10.67
C LYS A 71 4.05 -6.70 -10.95
N HIS A 72 3.38 -7.31 -11.93
CA HIS A 72 3.78 -8.61 -12.45
C HIS A 72 5.13 -8.54 -13.20
N SER A 73 5.90 -9.61 -13.07
CA SER A 73 7.14 -9.93 -13.76
C SER A 73 6.96 -10.27 -15.25
N ASN A 74 5.73 -10.26 -15.76
CA ASN A 74 5.34 -10.74 -17.09
C ASN A 74 5.62 -12.23 -17.34
N SER A 75 6.03 -12.99 -16.32
CA SER A 75 6.25 -14.44 -16.43
C SER A 75 4.94 -15.19 -16.63
N GLY A 76 3.84 -14.71 -16.04
CA GLY A 76 2.56 -15.40 -15.95
C GLY A 76 2.48 -16.38 -14.77
N LYS A 77 3.53 -16.45 -13.93
CA LYS A 77 3.69 -17.38 -12.80
C LYS A 77 3.66 -16.69 -11.44
N ASP A 78 3.12 -15.48 -11.40
CA ASP A 78 3.17 -14.58 -10.25
C ASP A 78 1.79 -13.97 -10.01
N ALA A 79 0.79 -14.84 -9.92
CA ALA A 79 -0.58 -14.49 -9.57
C ALA A 79 -0.68 -13.86 -8.17
N ASN A 80 -1.68 -12.99 -8.02
CA ASN A 80 -2.16 -12.49 -6.73
C ASN A 80 -3.13 -13.50 -6.08
N LEU A 81 -3.40 -13.33 -4.79
CA LEU A 81 -4.27 -14.24 -4.02
C LEU A 81 -5.72 -13.72 -4.04
N LEU A 82 -6.63 -14.43 -4.73
CA LEU A 82 -8.08 -14.14 -4.79
C LEU A 82 -8.49 -12.82 -5.48
N TRP A 83 -7.57 -12.19 -6.19
CA TRP A 83 -7.82 -11.07 -7.11
C TRP A 83 -6.72 -11.08 -8.15
N ASP A 84 -6.96 -10.59 -9.36
CA ASP A 84 -5.92 -10.29 -10.36
C ASP A 84 -6.54 -9.52 -11.54
N ASN A 85 -5.76 -9.21 -12.57
CA ASN A 85 -6.31 -8.76 -13.85
C ASN A 85 -7.04 -9.90 -14.59
N ALA A 86 -7.95 -9.52 -15.50
CA ALA A 86 -8.75 -10.44 -16.29
C ALA A 86 -7.91 -11.44 -17.09
N ALA A 87 -6.69 -11.07 -17.50
CA ALA A 87 -5.80 -11.99 -18.19
C ALA A 87 -5.34 -13.15 -17.30
N PHE A 88 -5.18 -12.94 -16.00
CA PHE A 88 -4.90 -14.00 -15.04
C PHE A 88 -6.15 -14.78 -14.67
N VAL A 89 -7.24 -14.09 -14.33
CA VAL A 89 -8.50 -14.69 -13.85
C VAL A 89 -9.15 -15.60 -14.90
N PHE A 90 -9.19 -15.17 -16.16
CA PHE A 90 -9.75 -15.96 -17.26
C PHE A 90 -8.68 -16.67 -18.09
N GLY A 91 -7.42 -16.53 -17.69
CA GLY A 91 -6.25 -17.07 -18.39
C GLY A 91 -6.25 -16.76 -19.89
N LEU A 92 -6.10 -15.50 -20.25
CA LEU A 92 -6.12 -15.07 -21.65
C LEU A 92 -4.74 -15.19 -22.30
N GLY A 93 -4.70 -15.25 -23.63
CA GLY A 93 -3.47 -15.28 -24.45
C GLY A 93 -2.60 -16.53 -24.29
N ASP A 94 -1.39 -16.49 -24.86
CA ASP A 94 -0.48 -17.65 -24.97
C ASP A 94 -0.05 -18.25 -23.62
N LYS A 95 -0.14 -17.47 -22.55
CA LYS A 95 0.21 -17.88 -21.18
C LYS A 95 -1.02 -18.27 -20.35
N GLY A 96 -2.18 -18.42 -20.96
CA GLY A 96 -3.45 -18.61 -20.25
C GLY A 96 -3.45 -19.76 -19.23
N ASN A 97 -2.95 -20.94 -19.62
CA ASN A 97 -2.88 -22.09 -18.72
C ASN A 97 -1.87 -21.88 -17.58
N ILE A 98 -0.77 -21.19 -17.85
CA ILE A 98 0.25 -20.87 -16.84
C ILE A 98 -0.33 -19.91 -15.80
N ARG A 99 -1.12 -18.92 -16.23
CA ARG A 99 -1.75 -17.93 -15.35
C ARG A 99 -2.79 -18.55 -14.41
N LEU A 100 -3.69 -19.39 -14.93
CA LEU A 100 -4.66 -20.08 -14.07
C LEU A 100 -3.98 -21.00 -13.07
N LYS A 101 -3.00 -21.81 -13.52
CA LYS A 101 -2.22 -22.66 -12.62
C LYS A 101 -1.54 -21.83 -11.53
N SER A 102 -0.99 -20.67 -11.87
CA SER A 102 -0.38 -19.77 -10.89
C SER A 102 -1.38 -19.26 -9.85
N MET A 103 -2.63 -18.97 -10.23
CA MET A 103 -3.69 -18.57 -9.28
C MET A 103 -4.05 -19.72 -8.33
N ILE A 104 -4.20 -20.94 -8.86
CA ILE A 104 -4.48 -22.15 -8.06
C ILE A 104 -3.32 -22.43 -7.10
N GLU A 105 -2.07 -22.39 -7.59
CA GLU A 105 -0.88 -22.56 -6.77
C GLU A 105 -0.77 -21.49 -5.66
N ALA A 106 -1.19 -20.25 -5.92
CA ALA A 106 -1.24 -19.21 -4.91
C ALA A 106 -2.27 -19.53 -3.81
N ILE A 107 -3.45 -20.02 -4.17
CA ILE A 107 -4.47 -20.48 -3.22
C ILE A 107 -3.93 -21.64 -2.39
N ASP A 108 -3.40 -22.68 -3.04
CA ASP A 108 -2.91 -23.89 -2.38
C ASP A 108 -1.74 -23.59 -1.43
N LYS A 109 -0.85 -22.67 -1.82
CA LYS A 109 0.29 -22.27 -0.99
C LYS A 109 -0.15 -21.51 0.26
N TRP A 110 -0.95 -20.46 0.08
CA TRP A 110 -1.27 -19.51 1.15
C TRP A 110 -2.41 -20.01 2.04
N LEU A 111 -3.45 -20.59 1.44
CA LEU A 111 -4.66 -21.00 2.15
C LEU A 111 -4.66 -22.50 2.49
N LYS A 112 -3.73 -23.29 1.91
CA LYS A 112 -3.59 -24.73 2.15
C LYS A 112 -4.91 -25.47 1.89
N ALA A 113 -5.07 -26.66 2.45
CA ALA A 113 -6.37 -27.34 2.48
C ALA A 113 -7.30 -26.57 3.44
N THR A 114 -8.08 -25.65 2.88
CA THR A 114 -9.08 -24.86 3.59
C THR A 114 -10.49 -25.37 3.27
N ASP A 115 -11.35 -25.36 4.28
CA ASP A 115 -12.78 -25.64 4.14
C ASP A 115 -13.60 -24.35 3.92
N ASP A 116 -12.94 -23.21 3.69
CA ASP A 116 -13.63 -21.95 3.42
C ASP A 116 -14.43 -22.06 2.10
N PRO A 117 -15.77 -21.96 2.15
CA PRO A 117 -16.62 -22.21 0.98
C PRO A 117 -16.38 -21.21 -0.15
N GLY A 118 -15.98 -19.97 0.17
CA GLY A 118 -15.71 -18.96 -0.84
C GLY A 118 -14.41 -19.24 -1.58
N VAL A 119 -13.35 -19.60 -0.83
CA VAL A 119 -12.06 -19.97 -1.42
C VAL A 119 -12.19 -21.25 -2.26
N VAL A 120 -12.90 -22.25 -1.76
CA VAL A 120 -13.16 -23.51 -2.49
C VAL A 120 -13.88 -23.23 -3.81
N ALA A 121 -14.90 -22.37 -3.81
CA ALA A 121 -15.61 -21.98 -5.03
C ALA A 121 -14.69 -21.29 -6.06
N VAL A 122 -13.84 -20.34 -5.62
CA VAL A 122 -12.86 -19.69 -6.51
C VAL A 122 -11.87 -20.70 -7.07
N ARG A 123 -11.39 -21.63 -6.24
CA ARG A 123 -10.48 -22.69 -6.68
C ARG A 123 -11.13 -23.57 -7.75
N ARG A 124 -12.39 -23.99 -7.55
CA ARG A 124 -13.17 -24.77 -8.54
C ARG A 124 -13.35 -24.02 -9.86
N LEU A 125 -13.76 -22.75 -9.82
CA LEU A 125 -13.86 -21.89 -11.01
C LEU A 125 -12.57 -21.92 -11.84
N LEU A 126 -11.41 -21.80 -11.19
CA LEU A 126 -10.11 -21.79 -11.85
C LEU A 126 -9.73 -23.17 -12.41
N GLU A 127 -10.05 -24.25 -11.70
CA GLU A 127 -9.81 -25.63 -12.15
C GLU A 127 -10.67 -25.97 -13.37
N GLU A 128 -11.96 -25.71 -13.32
CA GLU A 128 -12.89 -25.96 -14.42
C GLU A 128 -12.53 -25.12 -15.65
N GLY A 129 -12.16 -23.86 -15.44
CA GLY A 129 -11.66 -23.00 -16.52
C GLY A 129 -10.30 -23.42 -17.09
N LEU A 130 -9.47 -24.13 -16.32
CA LEU A 130 -8.21 -24.70 -16.79
C LEU A 130 -8.44 -25.96 -17.64
N GLU A 131 -9.43 -26.76 -17.29
CA GLU A 131 -9.84 -27.94 -18.06
C GLU A 131 -10.61 -27.56 -19.34
N ASN A 132 -11.55 -26.62 -19.23
CA ASN A 132 -12.38 -26.16 -20.33
C ASN A 132 -12.55 -24.64 -20.28
N ARG A 133 -11.98 -23.93 -21.26
CA ARG A 133 -11.99 -22.46 -21.28
C ARG A 133 -13.37 -21.84 -21.47
N ASN A 134 -14.30 -22.60 -22.04
CA ASN A 134 -15.69 -22.15 -22.22
C ASN A 134 -16.41 -21.95 -20.88
N HIS A 135 -15.85 -22.43 -19.76
CA HIS A 135 -16.38 -22.15 -18.43
C HIS A 135 -16.47 -20.64 -18.11
N PHE A 136 -15.62 -19.84 -18.75
CA PHE A 136 -15.65 -18.38 -18.61
C PHE A 136 -16.56 -17.66 -19.61
N ASP A 137 -17.29 -18.38 -20.47
CA ASP A 137 -18.11 -17.76 -21.55
C ASP A 137 -19.16 -16.81 -21.00
N ALA A 138 -19.75 -17.10 -19.83
CA ALA A 138 -20.70 -16.21 -19.17
C ALA A 138 -20.10 -14.82 -18.88
N ALA A 139 -18.79 -14.75 -18.62
CA ALA A 139 -18.09 -13.49 -18.40
C ALA A 139 -17.49 -12.90 -19.69
N LEU A 140 -16.82 -13.71 -20.49
CA LEU A 140 -16.14 -13.26 -21.70
C LEU A 140 -17.12 -12.85 -22.81
N ASN A 141 -18.34 -13.40 -22.82
CA ASN A 141 -19.40 -13.03 -23.77
C ASN A 141 -20.47 -12.13 -23.13
N HIS A 142 -20.21 -11.57 -21.95
CA HIS A 142 -21.11 -10.60 -21.33
C HIS A 142 -21.33 -9.39 -22.25
N SER A 143 -22.58 -9.00 -22.48
CA SER A 143 -22.94 -7.98 -23.48
C SER A 143 -22.29 -6.62 -23.24
N GLU A 144 -22.07 -6.24 -21.99
CA GLU A 144 -21.50 -4.94 -21.63
C GLU A 144 -19.99 -4.97 -21.38
N TYR A 145 -19.46 -6.09 -20.87
CA TYR A 145 -18.13 -6.13 -20.26
C TYR A 145 -17.20 -7.18 -20.90
N GLY A 146 -17.72 -8.05 -21.76
CA GLY A 146 -16.97 -9.15 -22.35
C GLY A 146 -15.73 -8.68 -23.12
N GLU A 147 -15.86 -7.61 -23.91
CA GLU A 147 -14.72 -7.03 -24.64
C GLU A 147 -13.67 -6.45 -23.69
N LEU A 148 -14.07 -5.75 -22.62
CA LEU A 148 -13.14 -5.25 -21.59
C LEU A 148 -12.40 -6.41 -20.88
N PHE A 149 -13.07 -7.53 -20.67
CA PHE A 149 -12.47 -8.70 -20.06
C PHE A 149 -11.48 -9.37 -21.00
N LYS A 150 -11.80 -9.47 -22.30
CA LYS A 150 -10.91 -10.01 -23.34
C LYS A 150 -9.64 -9.17 -23.54
N GLU A 151 -9.68 -7.86 -23.29
CA GLU A 151 -8.47 -7.03 -23.24
C GLU A 151 -7.49 -7.45 -22.14
N GLY A 152 -8.00 -8.06 -21.06
CA GLY A 152 -7.20 -8.68 -20.01
C GLY A 152 -6.66 -7.73 -18.93
N ASN A 153 -6.90 -6.42 -19.02
CA ASN A 153 -6.25 -5.43 -18.16
C ASN A 153 -7.06 -5.06 -16.91
N VAL A 154 -8.38 -5.19 -16.95
CA VAL A 154 -9.26 -4.82 -15.82
C VAL A 154 -9.03 -5.75 -14.64
N LYS A 155 -9.12 -5.22 -13.41
CA LYS A 155 -8.88 -5.96 -12.17
C LYS A 155 -10.16 -6.54 -11.61
N LEU A 156 -10.11 -7.82 -11.28
CA LEU A 156 -11.25 -8.61 -10.85
C LEU A 156 -11.00 -9.20 -9.47
N SER A 157 -12.07 -9.37 -8.72
CA SER A 157 -12.11 -10.29 -7.59
C SER A 157 -13.46 -11.02 -7.57
N PHE A 158 -13.65 -11.88 -6.57
CA PHE A 158 -14.75 -12.83 -6.53
C PHE A 158 -15.66 -12.57 -5.33
N ARG A 159 -16.94 -12.82 -5.52
CA ARG A 159 -17.93 -12.84 -4.44
C ARG A 159 -18.75 -14.13 -4.51
N VAL A 160 -18.98 -14.74 -3.35
CA VAL A 160 -19.83 -15.92 -3.22
C VAL A 160 -20.95 -15.57 -2.25
N ASN A 161 -22.13 -15.26 -2.79
CA ASN A 161 -23.25 -14.69 -2.01
C ASN A 161 -23.66 -15.58 -0.82
N ALA A 162 -23.52 -16.91 -0.95
CA ALA A 162 -23.82 -17.87 0.11
C ALA A 162 -22.94 -17.73 1.37
N THR A 163 -21.79 -17.07 1.27
CA THR A 163 -20.84 -16.90 2.40
C THR A 163 -21.12 -15.67 3.25
N GLY A 164 -21.94 -14.72 2.75
CA GLY A 164 -22.24 -13.46 3.44
C GLY A 164 -21.14 -12.39 3.39
N PHE A 165 -19.99 -12.68 2.75
CA PHE A 165 -18.91 -11.71 2.56
C PHE A 165 -19.08 -10.91 1.25
N ASN A 166 -18.69 -9.63 1.26
CA ASN A 166 -18.74 -8.80 0.05
C ASN A 166 -17.69 -9.21 -1.00
N THR A 167 -16.55 -9.75 -0.56
CA THR A 167 -15.54 -10.38 -1.41
C THR A 167 -14.98 -11.62 -0.72
N VAL A 168 -14.58 -12.63 -1.48
CA VAL A 168 -14.04 -13.90 -0.94
C VAL A 168 -12.81 -13.66 -0.08
N PHE A 169 -11.94 -12.72 -0.48
CA PHE A 169 -10.74 -12.42 0.30
C PHE A 169 -11.02 -11.82 1.68
N GLN A 170 -12.23 -11.34 1.98
CA GLN A 170 -12.59 -10.85 3.32
C GLN A 170 -12.87 -11.96 4.34
N SER A 171 -12.83 -13.23 3.93
CA SER A 171 -12.98 -14.34 4.86
C SER A 171 -11.90 -14.32 5.96
N PRO A 172 -12.26 -14.65 7.22
CA PRO A 172 -11.29 -14.83 8.31
C PRO A 172 -10.15 -15.81 8.00
N ALA A 173 -10.40 -16.84 7.19
CA ALA A 173 -9.38 -17.81 6.79
C ALA A 173 -8.23 -17.15 6.01
N VAL A 174 -8.55 -16.16 5.18
CA VAL A 174 -7.56 -15.41 4.39
C VAL A 174 -6.74 -14.49 5.30
N ALA A 175 -7.40 -13.79 6.22
CA ALA A 175 -6.72 -12.94 7.20
C ALA A 175 -5.79 -13.72 8.14
N GLU A 176 -6.18 -14.94 8.54
CA GLU A 176 -5.32 -15.82 9.33
C GLU A 176 -4.12 -16.32 8.52
N ALA A 177 -4.35 -16.79 7.29
CA ALA A 177 -3.29 -17.26 6.41
C ALA A 177 -2.22 -16.20 6.15
N LEU A 178 -2.63 -14.96 5.84
CA LEU A 178 -1.73 -13.84 5.60
C LEU A 178 -0.89 -13.46 6.84
N ARG A 179 -1.42 -13.69 8.04
CA ARG A 179 -0.66 -13.51 9.30
C ARG A 179 0.35 -14.63 9.53
N SER A 180 -0.02 -15.88 9.24
CA SER A 180 0.79 -17.07 9.56
C SER A 180 2.04 -17.28 8.67
N GLU A 181 2.03 -16.87 7.39
CA GLU A 181 3.20 -17.07 6.49
C GLU A 181 4.41 -16.21 6.90
N VAL A 182 4.21 -15.16 7.71
CA VAL A 182 5.30 -14.35 8.28
C VAL A 182 6.26 -15.19 9.13
N GLU A 183 5.83 -16.34 9.63
CA GLU A 183 6.59 -17.16 10.59
C GLU A 183 7.49 -18.24 9.95
N GLN A 184 7.33 -18.61 8.68
CA GLN A 184 8.04 -19.75 8.05
C GLN A 184 9.36 -19.39 7.33
N GLU A 185 10.00 -18.29 7.74
CA GLU A 185 11.09 -17.64 7.03
C GLU A 185 12.49 -18.18 7.38
N LYS A 186 13.35 -18.34 6.37
CA LYS A 186 14.70 -18.94 6.54
C LYS A 186 15.78 -17.96 7.05
N ASN A 187 15.55 -16.65 6.94
CA ASN A 187 16.52 -15.62 7.33
C ASN A 187 16.11 -14.96 8.65
N LEU A 188 16.16 -15.71 9.74
CA LEU A 188 15.83 -15.18 11.07
C LEU A 188 16.99 -14.34 11.61
N GLY A 189 16.66 -13.24 12.29
CA GLY A 189 17.64 -12.37 12.93
C GLY A 189 16.99 -11.42 13.92
N THR A 190 17.80 -10.48 14.41
CA THR A 190 17.32 -9.37 15.26
C THR A 190 16.98 -8.17 14.38
N CYS A 191 15.76 -7.66 14.52
CA CYS A 191 15.35 -6.44 13.85
C CYS A 191 16.01 -5.23 14.53
N LEU A 192 16.85 -4.49 13.80
CA LEU A 192 17.48 -3.27 14.32
C LEU A 192 16.50 -2.12 14.56
N LEU A 193 15.29 -2.19 14.00
CA LEU A 193 14.29 -1.14 14.18
C LEU A 193 13.47 -1.32 15.47
N THR A 194 13.04 -2.56 15.74
CA THR A 194 12.14 -2.87 16.86
C THR A 194 12.86 -3.53 18.05
N GLY A 195 14.02 -4.13 17.82
CA GLY A 195 14.72 -4.95 18.80
C GLY A 195 14.25 -6.41 18.87
N ASP A 196 13.19 -6.76 18.14
CA ASP A 196 12.64 -8.13 18.15
C ASP A 196 13.67 -9.14 17.65
N MET A 197 13.76 -10.26 18.37
CA MET A 197 14.68 -11.35 18.06
C MET A 197 13.96 -12.48 17.34
N ASN A 198 14.71 -13.26 16.54
CA ASN A 198 14.21 -14.42 15.78
C ASN A 198 13.07 -14.08 14.82
N VAL A 199 13.13 -12.92 14.19
CA VAL A 199 12.15 -12.47 13.20
C VAL A 199 12.73 -12.57 11.79
N ALA A 200 11.85 -12.79 10.83
CA ALA A 200 12.15 -12.80 9.40
C ALA A 200 12.78 -11.48 8.95
N ILE A 201 14.02 -11.52 8.45
CA ILE A 201 14.74 -10.35 7.95
C ILE A 201 14.54 -10.18 6.45
N GLU A 202 14.14 -8.97 6.06
CA GLU A 202 13.99 -8.63 4.65
C GLU A 202 15.34 -8.36 4.00
N THR A 203 15.57 -8.97 2.84
CA THR A 203 16.83 -8.83 2.11
C THR A 203 16.83 -7.61 1.20
N THR A 204 15.64 -7.21 0.72
CA THR A 204 15.46 -6.03 -0.14
C THR A 204 14.30 -5.15 0.31
N HIS A 205 14.59 -3.89 0.61
CA HIS A 205 13.59 -2.94 1.06
C HIS A 205 12.73 -2.44 -0.12
N PRO A 206 11.45 -2.05 0.12
CA PRO A 206 10.52 -1.69 -0.93
C PRO A 206 10.96 -0.43 -1.66
N VAL A 207 10.58 -0.36 -2.93
CA VAL A 207 10.74 0.86 -3.73
C VAL A 207 9.67 1.86 -3.31
N THR A 208 10.08 3.09 -3.06
CA THR A 208 9.19 4.22 -2.73
C THR A 208 8.85 4.97 -4.00
N LYS A 209 7.56 5.25 -4.21
CA LYS A 209 7.05 6.05 -5.32
C LYS A 209 6.59 7.41 -4.80
N GLY A 210 6.34 8.37 -5.70
CA GLY A 210 5.79 9.68 -5.32
C GLY A 210 6.81 10.72 -4.87
N VAL A 211 8.11 10.40 -4.87
CA VAL A 211 9.18 11.40 -4.75
C VAL A 211 9.32 12.13 -6.09
N TRP A 212 9.14 13.45 -6.08
CA TRP A 212 9.27 14.28 -7.29
C TRP A 212 10.68 14.18 -7.90
N GLY A 213 10.72 14.09 -9.22
CA GLY A 213 11.96 13.93 -9.98
C GLY A 213 12.62 12.54 -9.87
N ALA A 214 12.07 11.61 -9.08
CA ALA A 214 12.55 10.23 -9.05
C ALA A 214 12.10 9.45 -10.29
N GLN A 215 12.74 8.30 -10.53
CA GLN A 215 12.35 7.41 -11.62
C GLN A 215 10.89 6.96 -11.49
N SER A 216 10.20 6.76 -12.60
CA SER A 216 8.80 6.28 -12.62
C SER A 216 8.63 4.90 -12.01
N SER A 217 9.68 4.08 -12.04
CA SER A 217 9.78 2.81 -11.31
C SER A 217 9.88 2.97 -9.79
N GLY A 218 10.13 4.19 -9.31
CA GLY A 218 10.43 4.54 -7.92
C GLY A 218 11.92 4.41 -7.57
N ALA A 219 12.26 4.76 -6.33
CA ALA A 219 13.61 4.65 -5.78
C ALA A 219 13.59 4.13 -4.33
N CYS A 220 14.68 3.53 -3.86
CA CYS A 220 14.74 2.98 -2.51
C CYS A 220 15.33 3.99 -1.51
N ILE A 221 14.72 4.10 -0.32
CA ILE A 221 15.27 4.84 0.83
C ILE A 221 16.44 4.10 1.50
N VAL A 222 16.40 2.76 1.50
CA VAL A 222 17.46 1.87 1.97
C VAL A 222 17.74 0.85 0.88
N SER A 223 19.00 0.73 0.45
CA SER A 223 19.38 -0.25 -0.58
C SER A 223 20.85 -0.65 -0.48
N PHE A 224 21.11 -1.94 -0.60
CA PHE A 224 22.44 -2.54 -0.64
C PHE A 224 22.60 -3.24 -2.00
N ASN A 225 22.97 -2.49 -3.03
CA ASN A 225 22.94 -2.95 -4.42
C ASN A 225 24.32 -3.09 -5.09
N LYS A 226 25.42 -3.02 -4.31
CA LYS A 226 26.80 -3.23 -4.79
C LYS A 226 27.57 -4.02 -3.76
N ASP A 227 28.55 -4.81 -4.23
CA ASP A 227 29.38 -5.66 -3.35
C ASP A 227 30.19 -4.87 -2.33
N ALA A 228 30.51 -3.62 -2.63
CA ALA A 228 31.18 -2.71 -1.71
C ALA A 228 30.38 -2.41 -0.43
N PHE A 229 29.08 -2.73 -0.38
CA PHE A 229 28.26 -2.59 0.83
C PHE A 229 28.19 -3.88 1.66
N ASN A 230 28.75 -4.99 1.17
CA ASN A 230 28.77 -6.24 1.91
C ASN A 230 29.80 -6.16 3.05
N SER A 231 29.43 -6.61 4.24
CA SER A 231 30.28 -6.59 5.42
C SER A 231 30.03 -7.81 6.30
N TYR A 232 31.04 -8.28 7.04
CA TYR A 232 30.95 -9.46 7.92
C TYR A 232 30.35 -10.72 7.26
N GLY A 233 30.63 -10.94 5.97
CA GLY A 233 30.09 -12.08 5.21
C GLY A 233 28.59 -11.96 4.89
N LYS A 234 27.95 -10.83 5.20
CA LYS A 234 26.54 -10.55 4.93
C LYS A 234 26.38 -9.77 3.63
N SER A 235 25.36 -10.13 2.87
CA SER A 235 25.01 -9.50 1.59
C SER A 235 23.65 -8.80 1.67
N GLN A 236 23.43 -7.85 0.78
CA GLN A 236 22.20 -7.06 0.72
C GLN A 236 21.85 -6.43 2.09
N SER A 237 20.55 -6.33 2.42
CA SER A 237 20.09 -5.69 3.66
C SER A 237 20.36 -6.50 4.93
N LEU A 238 20.91 -7.72 4.83
CA LEU A 238 21.36 -8.47 6.00
C LEU A 238 22.47 -7.75 6.79
N ASN A 239 23.17 -6.80 6.15
CA ASN A 239 24.14 -5.91 6.80
C ASN A 239 23.51 -4.95 7.83
N ALA A 240 22.23 -4.61 7.66
CA ALA A 240 21.44 -3.78 8.55
C ALA A 240 20.06 -4.43 8.71
N PRO A 241 19.97 -5.55 9.46
CA PRO A 241 18.79 -6.40 9.45
C PRO A 241 17.58 -5.65 10.02
N VAL A 242 16.53 -5.52 9.21
CA VAL A 242 15.22 -5.03 9.62
C VAL A 242 14.20 -6.11 9.30
N SER A 243 13.26 -6.35 10.20
CA SER A 243 12.24 -7.38 9.98
C SER A 243 11.39 -7.05 8.76
N ARG A 244 10.93 -8.06 8.03
CA ARG A 244 10.02 -7.89 6.89
C ARG A 244 8.77 -7.10 7.27
N VAL A 245 8.22 -7.38 8.44
CA VAL A 245 7.08 -6.66 9.00
C VAL A 245 7.42 -5.17 9.11
N ALA A 246 8.47 -4.82 9.84
CA ALA A 246 8.89 -3.43 9.99
C ALA A 246 9.17 -2.74 8.63
N VAL A 247 9.78 -3.46 7.69
CA VAL A 247 10.05 -2.98 6.33
C VAL A 247 8.78 -2.68 5.53
N SER A 248 7.78 -3.56 5.62
CA SER A 248 6.45 -3.34 5.06
C SER A 248 5.80 -2.09 5.68
N GLN A 249 5.80 -2.01 7.00
CA GLN A 249 5.10 -0.97 7.77
C GLN A 249 5.63 0.43 7.49
N TYR A 250 6.94 0.66 7.65
CA TYR A 250 7.50 1.98 7.37
C TYR A 250 7.38 2.33 5.87
N GLY A 251 7.44 1.32 4.99
CA GLY A 251 7.28 1.51 3.54
C GLY A 251 5.87 1.97 3.16
N LYS A 252 4.84 1.39 3.78
CA LYS A 252 3.45 1.84 3.65
C LYS A 252 3.27 3.25 4.19
N ALA A 253 3.75 3.53 5.40
CA ALA A 253 3.70 4.86 5.99
C ALA A 253 4.29 5.94 5.06
N LEU A 254 5.48 5.69 4.52
CA LEU A 254 6.14 6.65 3.64
C LEU A 254 5.37 6.88 2.34
N ASN A 255 4.87 5.82 1.70
CA ASN A 255 4.05 5.98 0.49
C ASN A 255 2.73 6.70 0.81
N THR A 256 2.06 6.42 1.94
CA THR A 256 0.85 7.13 2.35
C THR A 256 1.10 8.63 2.54
N LEU A 257 2.21 9.00 3.18
CA LEU A 257 2.60 10.40 3.33
C LEU A 257 2.90 11.06 1.98
N LEU A 258 3.60 10.35 1.08
CA LEU A 258 3.91 10.86 -0.25
C LEU A 258 2.69 10.97 -1.17
N ASP A 259 1.68 10.14 -1.00
CA ASP A 259 0.44 10.21 -1.78
C ASP A 259 -0.55 11.25 -1.21
N SER A 260 -0.36 11.68 0.04
CA SER A 260 -1.22 12.66 0.70
C SER A 260 -0.96 14.09 0.18
N PRO A 261 -1.98 14.79 -0.35
CA PRO A 261 -1.84 16.19 -0.74
C PRO A 261 -1.72 17.12 0.49
N GLY A 262 -2.26 16.71 1.65
CA GLY A 262 -2.21 17.48 2.89
C GLY A 262 -0.92 17.31 3.69
N GLN A 263 -0.16 16.23 3.44
CA GLN A 263 1.05 15.90 4.21
C GLN A 263 2.33 15.88 3.37
N ARG A 264 2.27 16.48 2.17
CA ARG A 264 3.40 16.63 1.25
C ARG A 264 3.42 18.04 0.65
N ILE A 265 4.59 18.67 0.68
CA ILE A 265 4.89 19.93 -0.01
C ILE A 265 6.23 19.86 -0.74
N GLN A 266 6.49 20.81 -1.64
CA GLN A 266 7.77 20.94 -2.33
C GLN A 266 8.62 22.01 -1.65
N VAL A 267 9.86 21.68 -1.31
CA VAL A 267 10.84 22.64 -0.79
C VAL A 267 12.10 22.51 -1.63
N GLY A 268 12.31 23.44 -2.57
CA GLY A 268 13.39 23.34 -3.56
C GLY A 268 13.26 22.07 -4.42
N ASP A 269 14.30 21.23 -4.41
CA ASP A 269 14.32 19.94 -5.11
C ASP A 269 13.80 18.77 -4.28
N ALA A 270 13.36 19.02 -3.03
CA ALA A 270 12.94 17.98 -2.09
C ALA A 270 11.42 17.84 -2.02
N SER A 271 10.95 16.59 -2.14
CA SER A 271 9.62 16.19 -1.69
C SER A 271 9.63 16.13 -0.17
N THR A 272 8.88 17.01 0.48
CA THR A 272 8.90 17.15 1.93
C THR A 272 7.61 16.60 2.52
N VAL A 273 7.73 15.55 3.33
CA VAL A 273 6.61 14.96 4.06
C VAL A 273 6.71 15.30 5.54
N PHE A 274 5.57 15.38 6.22
CA PHE A 274 5.50 15.74 7.62
C PHE A 274 4.32 15.08 8.34
N TRP A 275 4.51 14.80 9.63
CA TRP A 275 3.51 14.17 10.47
C TRP A 275 3.80 14.42 11.96
N SER A 276 2.77 14.29 12.79
CA SER A 276 2.93 14.29 14.25
C SER A 276 2.95 12.88 14.82
N GLU A 277 3.57 12.72 15.99
CA GLU A 277 3.59 11.48 16.76
C GLU A 277 2.17 10.99 17.10
N LYS A 278 1.31 11.90 17.57
CA LYS A 278 -0.12 11.65 17.86
C LYS A 278 -1.00 12.42 16.90
N LYS A 279 -2.28 12.06 16.79
CA LYS A 279 -3.21 12.79 15.88
C LYS A 279 -3.24 14.25 16.31
N SER A 280 -2.98 15.17 15.37
CA SER A 280 -3.01 16.61 15.62
C SER A 280 -3.67 17.36 14.47
N ALA A 281 -4.31 18.50 14.77
CA ALA A 281 -4.76 19.45 13.77
C ALA A 281 -3.58 20.12 13.05
N PHE A 282 -2.45 20.29 13.75
CA PHE A 282 -1.20 20.79 13.19
C PHE A 282 -0.70 19.90 12.03
N GLU A 283 -0.79 18.58 12.14
CA GLU A 283 -0.47 17.63 11.05
C GLU A 283 -1.29 17.89 9.78
N SER A 284 -2.59 18.19 9.90
CA SER A 284 -3.45 18.50 8.75
C SER A 284 -3.25 19.91 8.22
N ASP A 285 -2.93 20.87 9.11
CA ASP A 285 -2.86 22.28 8.77
C ASP A 285 -1.49 22.70 8.23
N PHE A 286 -0.43 21.96 8.55
CA PHE A 286 0.96 22.34 8.28
C PHE A 286 1.23 22.75 6.82
N SER A 287 0.58 22.07 5.87
CA SER A 287 0.76 22.39 4.45
C SER A 287 0.26 23.78 4.07
N TYR A 288 -0.77 24.29 4.75
CA TYR A 288 -1.39 25.59 4.45
C TYR A 288 -0.50 26.76 4.85
N PHE A 289 0.45 26.58 5.77
CA PHE A 289 1.40 27.64 6.12
C PHE A 289 2.37 27.99 4.98
N PHE A 290 2.54 27.10 3.99
CA PHE A 290 3.52 27.25 2.92
C PHE A 290 2.94 27.16 1.51
N LYS A 291 1.65 26.83 1.39
CA LYS A 291 0.96 26.76 0.09
C LYS A 291 0.35 28.12 -0.24
N GLU A 292 0.29 28.42 -1.54
CA GLU A 292 -0.55 29.51 -2.00
C GLU A 292 -2.03 29.20 -1.69
N PRO A 293 -2.83 30.21 -1.29
CA PRO A 293 -4.26 30.02 -1.04
C PRO A 293 -4.97 29.45 -2.26
N GLU A 294 -5.92 28.54 -2.04
CA GLU A 294 -6.75 28.05 -3.14
C GLU A 294 -7.61 29.20 -3.68
N LYS A 295 -7.81 29.24 -5.01
CA LYS A 295 -8.56 30.33 -5.65
C LYS A 295 -10.02 30.43 -5.18
N ASP A 296 -10.57 29.31 -4.73
CA ASP A 296 -11.98 29.19 -4.32
C ASP A 296 -12.19 29.49 -2.83
N ASP A 297 -11.12 29.45 -2.01
CA ASP A 297 -11.15 29.84 -0.59
C ASP A 297 -9.83 30.53 -0.18
N PRO A 298 -9.71 31.85 -0.42
CA PRO A 298 -8.52 32.62 -0.09
C PRO A 298 -8.27 32.75 1.41
N ASP A 299 -9.31 32.62 2.24
CA ASP A 299 -9.26 32.92 3.66
C ASP A 299 -8.84 31.70 4.51
N ALA A 300 -9.02 30.48 4.01
CA ALA A 300 -8.61 29.25 4.70
C ALA A 300 -7.15 29.28 5.22
N GLY A 301 -6.20 29.76 4.40
CA GLY A 301 -4.80 29.87 4.83
C GLY A 301 -4.60 30.92 5.93
N THR A 302 -5.31 32.05 5.82
CA THR A 302 -5.26 33.15 6.80
C THR A 302 -5.78 32.70 8.17
N GLU A 303 -6.85 31.92 8.21
CA GLU A 303 -7.39 31.37 9.46
C GLU A 303 -6.39 30.42 10.15
N LYS A 304 -5.69 29.57 9.38
CA LYS A 304 -4.66 28.67 9.94
C LYS A 304 -3.48 29.45 10.49
N ILE A 305 -3.03 30.48 9.79
CA ILE A 305 -1.95 31.36 10.27
C ILE A 305 -2.40 32.08 11.55
N LYS A 306 -3.65 32.55 11.64
CA LYS A 306 -4.17 33.16 12.87
C LYS A 306 -4.15 32.17 14.05
N ALA A 307 -4.60 30.94 13.83
CA ALA A 307 -4.55 29.87 14.85
C ALA A 307 -3.11 29.59 15.32
N LEU A 308 -2.14 29.63 14.39
CA LEU A 308 -0.71 29.49 14.69
C LEU A 308 -0.18 30.63 15.57
N TYR A 309 -0.58 31.86 15.29
CA TYR A 309 -0.17 33.02 16.10
C TYR A 309 -0.75 32.96 17.53
N GLU A 310 -1.96 32.44 17.67
CA GLU A 310 -2.61 32.21 18.96
C GLU A 310 -1.91 31.07 19.74
N SER A 311 -1.49 30.00 19.05
CA SER A 311 -0.85 28.84 19.68
C SER A 311 0.45 29.15 20.39
N VAL A 312 1.25 30.09 19.85
CA VAL A 312 2.50 30.53 20.48
C VAL A 312 2.26 31.24 21.81
N LYS A 313 1.07 31.82 22.03
CA LYS A 313 0.71 32.48 23.30
C LYS A 313 0.14 31.50 24.32
N SER A 314 -0.64 30.52 23.88
CA SER A 314 -1.28 29.52 24.75
C SER A 314 -0.37 28.32 25.07
N GLY A 315 0.63 28.04 24.22
CA GLY A 315 1.43 26.82 24.29
C GLY A 315 0.75 25.59 23.65
N THR A 316 -0.41 25.77 23.01
CA THR A 316 -1.21 24.70 22.38
C THR A 316 -1.74 25.17 21.03
N TYR A 317 -1.62 24.36 19.97
CA TYR A 317 -2.18 24.69 18.66
C TYR A 317 -3.61 24.15 18.55
N LEU A 318 -4.61 25.05 18.59
CA LEU A 318 -6.01 24.65 18.73
C LEU A 318 -6.21 23.75 19.96
N GLU A 319 -6.45 22.45 19.75
CA GLU A 319 -6.60 21.42 20.79
C GLU A 319 -5.38 20.50 20.92
N ASP A 320 -4.32 20.75 20.13
CA ASP A 320 -3.13 19.91 20.09
C ASP A 320 -2.19 20.20 21.25
N ASP A 321 -1.64 19.13 21.83
CA ASP A 321 -0.58 19.21 22.82
C ASP A 321 0.71 19.71 22.15
N GLY A 322 1.18 20.87 22.59
CA GLY A 322 2.37 21.53 22.06
C GLY A 322 3.66 20.72 22.23
N ASP A 323 3.68 19.77 23.18
CA ASP A 323 4.84 18.93 23.48
C ASP A 323 4.91 17.67 22.61
N ASP A 324 3.85 17.36 21.84
CA ASP A 324 3.87 16.24 20.92
C ASP A 324 4.94 16.41 19.84
N ARG A 325 5.67 15.33 19.54
CA ARG A 325 6.72 15.38 18.53
C ARG A 325 6.13 15.56 17.13
N PHE A 326 6.80 16.37 16.35
CA PHE A 326 6.52 16.61 14.94
C PHE A 326 7.76 16.30 14.11
N TYR A 327 7.52 15.72 12.94
CA TYR A 327 8.56 15.18 12.08
C TYR A 327 8.47 15.82 10.70
N ILE A 328 9.62 16.25 10.16
CA ILE A 328 9.73 16.77 8.80
C ILE A 328 10.86 16.04 8.08
N LEU A 329 10.55 15.41 6.95
CA LEU A 329 11.47 14.62 6.15
C LEU A 329 11.52 15.14 4.71
N GLY A 330 12.68 15.65 4.30
CA GLY A 330 12.96 16.07 2.93
C GLY A 330 13.64 14.98 2.12
N LEU A 331 13.01 14.56 1.01
CA LEU A 331 13.47 13.50 0.13
C LEU A 331 13.79 14.05 -1.26
N ALA A 332 15.02 13.83 -1.74
CA ALA A 332 15.40 14.19 -3.10
C ALA A 332 15.74 12.95 -3.94
N PRO A 333 15.50 13.01 -5.25
CA PRO A 333 15.88 11.94 -6.16
C PRO A 333 17.41 11.88 -6.31
N ASN A 334 17.97 10.67 -6.29
CA ASN A 334 19.37 10.41 -6.61
C ASN A 334 19.52 9.10 -7.38
N ALA A 335 19.31 9.17 -8.70
CA ALA A 335 19.24 8.01 -9.59
C ALA A 335 18.26 6.94 -9.04
N ALA A 336 18.76 5.75 -8.69
CA ALA A 336 17.96 4.65 -8.14
C ALA A 336 17.73 4.73 -6.61
N ARG A 337 18.21 5.78 -5.95
CA ARG A 337 18.14 5.96 -4.49
C ARG A 337 17.45 7.27 -4.13
N ILE A 338 16.89 7.30 -2.94
CA ILE A 338 16.37 8.53 -2.34
C ILE A 338 17.44 9.09 -1.41
N ALA A 339 17.80 10.35 -1.59
CA ALA A 339 18.68 11.07 -0.68
C ALA A 339 17.85 11.77 0.40
N ILE A 340 18.26 11.62 1.67
CA ILE A 340 17.71 12.41 2.77
C ILE A 340 18.34 13.80 2.69
N ARG A 341 17.57 14.80 2.24
CA ARG A 341 18.03 16.20 2.17
C ARG A 341 18.11 16.82 3.56
N PHE A 342 17.08 16.59 4.34
CA PHE A 342 17.00 17.02 5.73
C PHE A 342 16.02 16.14 6.49
N TRP A 343 16.27 16.07 7.79
CA TRP A 343 15.41 15.41 8.77
C TRP A 343 15.34 16.32 9.99
N LYS A 344 14.14 16.79 10.32
CA LYS A 344 13.90 17.65 11.49
C LYS A 344 12.91 16.97 12.41
N VAL A 345 13.25 16.99 13.69
CA VAL A 345 12.41 16.52 14.79
C VAL A 345 12.40 17.63 15.82
N GLY A 346 11.21 17.96 16.30
CA GLY A 346 10.96 18.95 17.33
C GLY A 346 9.56 18.73 17.86
N THR A 347 9.07 19.63 18.69
CA THR A 347 7.66 19.62 19.13
C THR A 347 6.79 20.51 18.26
N ILE A 348 5.47 20.31 18.31
CA ILE A 348 4.51 21.19 17.62
C ILE A 348 4.75 22.66 18.02
N SER A 349 4.94 22.94 19.32
CA SER A 349 5.23 24.30 19.81
C SER A 349 6.51 24.89 19.25
N GLU A 350 7.59 24.10 19.16
CA GLU A 350 8.86 24.56 18.58
C GLU A 350 8.71 24.93 17.09
N PHE A 351 8.04 24.09 16.30
CA PHE A 351 7.80 24.40 14.89
C PHE A 351 6.85 25.59 14.73
N ALA A 352 5.78 25.66 15.52
CA ALA A 352 4.84 26.77 15.47
C ALA A 352 5.54 28.11 15.77
N PHE A 353 6.42 28.13 16.77
CA PHE A 353 7.23 29.30 17.11
C PHE A 353 8.15 29.72 15.96
N HIS A 354 8.87 28.78 15.34
CA HIS A 354 9.76 29.10 14.21
C HIS A 354 9.00 29.59 12.98
N ILE A 355 7.82 29.03 12.69
CA ILE A 355 6.98 29.48 11.57
C ILE A 355 6.48 30.90 11.84
N LYS A 356 6.02 31.18 13.06
CA LYS A 356 5.65 32.54 13.44
C LYS A 356 6.81 33.52 13.28
N GLN A 357 8.00 33.18 13.75
CA GLN A 357 9.21 34.00 13.59
C GLN A 357 9.59 34.27 12.12
N TYR A 358 9.17 33.42 11.19
CA TYR A 358 9.39 33.65 9.76
C TYR A 358 8.40 34.67 9.16
N PHE A 359 7.18 34.73 9.68
CA PHE A 359 6.16 35.68 9.23
C PHE A 359 6.25 37.05 9.90
N ASP A 360 6.80 37.11 11.12
CA ASP A 360 7.19 38.35 11.81
C ASP A 360 8.42 38.99 11.13
#